data_AF-A0A7S3XSM2-F1
#
_entry.id   AF-A0A7S3XSM2-F1
#
_cell.length_a   1.000
_cell.length_b   1.000
_cell.length_c   1.000
_cell.angle_alpha   90.00
_cell.angle_beta   90.00
_cell.angle_gamma   90.00
#
_symmetry.space_group_name_H-M   'P 1'
#
loop_
_entity.id
_entity.type
_entity.pdbx_description
1 polymer ?
#
loop_
_entity_poly.entity_id
_entity_poly.type
_entity_poly.pdbx_seq_one_letter_code
_entity_poly.pdbx_strand_id
1 'polypeptide(L)'
;AVPGEGGSGGGGGDEIMKGALVVAGNVGAGICLEEGCRELARWGYAWEDAENCWAHRYPGQVERLGRARCAAPGCPAPPRWGPEGGAPAWCAQHKEAATQPDVVDLVAQEAASGGGGSSIARCTVEGCDRRARYGFRGEPKNFCGSHRMPGLVGSHAICE
;
A
#
# COMPACT_ATOMS: atom_id res chain seq x y z
N ALA A 1 47.46 -22.55 41.42
CA ALA A 1 47.91 -21.17 41.20
C ALA A 1 46.96 -20.53 40.19
N VAL A 2 46.28 -19.46 40.58
CA VAL A 2 45.69 -18.47 39.66
C VAL A 2 46.81 -17.50 39.22
N PRO A 3 46.74 -16.81 38.06
CA PRO A 3 45.84 -15.65 37.82
C PRO A 3 45.16 -15.71 36.42
N GLY A 4 43.97 -15.12 36.20
CA GLY A 4 43.71 -13.69 35.93
C GLY A 4 43.42 -13.53 34.42
N GLU A 5 42.62 -12.62 33.86
CA GLU A 5 41.87 -11.46 34.33
C GLU A 5 40.87 -11.08 33.19
N GLY A 6 39.84 -10.29 33.52
CA GLY A 6 39.13 -9.40 32.58
C GLY A 6 37.90 -9.99 31.86
N GLY A 7 36.75 -9.33 31.79
CA GLY A 7 36.32 -8.00 32.21
C GLY A 7 34.89 -7.76 31.66
N SER A 8 34.11 -7.07 32.48
CA SER A 8 32.91 -6.26 32.24
C SER A 8 32.29 -6.18 30.83
N GLY A 9 30.96 -6.28 30.78
CA GLY A 9 30.17 -5.75 29.67
C GLY A 9 28.68 -5.97 29.87
N GLY A 10 28.05 -5.15 30.71
CA GLY A 10 26.59 -5.06 30.78
C GLY A 10 26.02 -4.51 29.47
N GLY A 11 24.92 -5.09 29.03
CA GLY A 11 24.07 -4.55 27.98
C GLY A 11 22.64 -4.97 28.32
N GLY A 12 21.89 -4.04 28.91
CA GLY A 12 20.46 -4.21 29.13
C GLY A 12 19.80 -4.43 27.77
N GLY A 13 19.22 -5.61 27.58
CA GLY A 13 18.20 -5.80 26.57
C GLY A 13 16.96 -5.13 27.10
N ASP A 14 16.71 -3.91 26.66
CA ASP A 14 15.40 -3.29 26.75
C ASP A 14 14.40 -4.23 26.04
N GLU A 15 13.66 -4.96 26.86
CA GLU A 15 12.43 -5.62 26.45
C GLU A 15 11.44 -4.51 26.10
N ILE A 16 11.53 -3.98 24.87
CA ILE A 16 10.49 -3.14 24.30
C ILE A 16 9.23 -3.99 24.18
N MET A 17 8.40 -3.87 25.23
CA MET A 17 7.01 -4.24 25.24
C MET A 17 6.35 -3.69 23.97
N LYS A 18 6.24 -4.54 22.94
CA LYS A 18 5.43 -4.28 21.74
C LYS A 18 3.97 -4.37 22.17
N GLY A 19 3.51 -3.34 22.87
CA GLY A 19 2.10 -3.08 23.13
C GLY A 19 1.43 -2.60 21.85
N ALA A 20 1.34 -3.50 20.86
CA ALA A 20 0.44 -3.29 19.73
C ALA A 20 -0.97 -3.46 20.27
N LEU A 21 -1.66 -2.34 20.52
CA LEU A 21 -3.10 -2.31 20.57
C LEU A 21 -3.60 -2.75 19.19
N VAL A 22 -3.74 -4.06 19.00
CA VAL A 22 -4.39 -4.64 17.83
C VAL A 22 -5.86 -4.30 17.96
N VAL A 23 -6.26 -3.14 17.43
CA VAL A 23 -7.67 -2.88 17.15
C VAL A 23 -8.05 -3.85 16.04
N ALA A 24 -8.70 -4.94 16.45
CA ALA A 24 -9.33 -5.89 15.57
C ALA A 24 -10.30 -5.16 14.64
N GLY A 25 -10.10 -5.29 13.32
CA GLY A 25 -11.13 -4.93 12.34
C GLY A 25 -10.63 -4.26 11.05
N ASN A 26 -9.93 -5.01 10.22
CA ASN A 26 -10.17 -5.19 8.77
C ASN A 26 -8.88 -5.61 8.07
N VAL A 27 -8.99 -6.63 7.21
CA VAL A 27 -7.90 -7.21 6.43
C VAL A 27 -7.51 -6.23 5.32
N GLY A 28 -6.70 -5.22 5.62
CA GLY A 28 -6.15 -4.31 4.61
C GLY A 28 -5.70 -2.96 5.17
N ALA A 29 -4.39 -2.84 5.41
CA ALA A 29 -3.66 -1.64 5.83
C ALA A 29 -4.08 -1.03 7.18
N GLY A 30 -3.25 -1.25 8.21
CA GLY A 30 -3.32 -0.45 9.44
C GLY A 30 -3.05 1.03 9.16
N ILE A 31 -3.33 1.89 10.14
CA ILE A 31 -2.88 3.29 10.08
C ILE A 31 -1.36 3.35 10.27
N CYS A 32 -0.74 4.41 9.77
CA CYS A 32 0.69 4.67 9.95
C CYS A 32 1.08 4.63 11.44
N LEU A 33 2.22 4.01 11.76
CA LEU A 33 2.73 3.92 13.14
C LEU A 33 3.21 5.25 13.73
N GLU A 34 3.38 6.29 12.91
CA GLU A 34 3.83 7.60 13.38
C GLU A 34 2.75 8.22 14.28
N GLU A 35 3.16 8.72 15.45
CA GLU A 35 2.24 9.26 16.43
C GLU A 35 1.43 10.43 15.83
N GLY A 36 0.11 10.37 15.99
CA GLY A 36 -0.80 11.39 15.44
C GLY A 36 -1.06 11.27 13.93
N CYS A 37 -0.39 10.37 13.21
CA CYS A 37 -0.67 10.12 11.80
C CYS A 37 -1.91 9.24 11.62
N ARG A 38 -2.82 9.67 10.74
CA ARG A 38 -4.06 8.94 10.40
C ARG A 38 -4.10 8.45 8.96
N GLU A 39 -2.98 8.54 8.26
CA GLU A 39 -2.84 8.03 6.90
C GLU A 39 -2.71 6.51 6.89
N LEU A 40 -3.09 5.89 5.78
CA LEU A 40 -2.96 4.44 5.60
C LEU A 40 -1.48 4.05 5.53
N ALA A 41 -1.12 3.00 6.27
CA ALA A 41 0.18 2.36 6.15
C ALA A 41 0.24 1.62 4.80
N ARG A 42 1.13 2.12 3.93
CA ARG A 42 1.36 1.59 2.57
C ARG A 42 2.82 1.25 2.32
N TRP A 43 3.72 1.58 3.24
CA TRP A 43 5.17 1.40 3.12
C TRP A 43 5.66 0.50 4.24
N GLY A 44 6.52 -0.45 3.88
CA GLY A 44 7.16 -1.37 4.81
C GLY A 44 8.30 -2.12 4.12
N TYR A 45 9.11 -2.84 4.87
CA TYR A 45 10.19 -3.65 4.30
C TYR A 45 9.63 -4.85 3.53
N ALA A 46 10.45 -5.48 2.69
CA ALA A 46 10.03 -6.68 1.97
C ALA A 46 9.58 -7.78 2.96
N TRP A 47 8.54 -8.52 2.59
CA TRP A 47 7.94 -9.62 3.38
C TRP A 47 7.23 -9.29 4.71
N GLU A 48 7.42 -8.11 5.30
CA GLU A 48 6.71 -7.68 6.52
C GLU A 48 5.32 -7.09 6.22
N ASP A 49 4.62 -6.49 7.19
CA ASP A 49 3.41 -5.69 6.92
C ASP A 49 3.78 -4.24 6.57
N ALA A 50 2.84 -3.50 5.97
CA ALA A 50 3.03 -2.06 5.78
C ALA A 50 2.76 -1.35 7.11
N GLU A 51 3.70 -0.54 7.56
CA GLU A 51 3.68 0.12 8.86
C GLU A 51 3.68 1.66 8.73
N ASN A 52 4.16 2.18 7.60
CA ASN A 52 4.33 3.62 7.39
C ASN A 52 3.53 4.12 6.20
N CYS A 53 3.15 5.40 6.20
CA CYS A 53 2.60 6.07 5.04
C CYS A 53 3.73 6.51 4.09
N TRP A 54 3.37 7.11 2.95
CA TRP A 54 4.36 7.66 2.01
C TRP A 54 5.29 8.68 2.67
N ALA A 55 4.79 9.51 3.61
CA ALA A 55 5.57 10.56 4.26
C ALA A 55 6.55 10.00 5.31
N HIS A 56 6.16 8.95 6.04
CA HIS A 56 6.95 8.36 7.12
C HIS A 56 7.71 7.10 6.71
N ARG A 57 8.01 6.96 5.41
CA ARG A 57 8.76 5.80 4.91
C ARG A 57 10.24 5.92 5.23
N TYR A 58 10.86 4.79 5.57
CA TYR A 58 12.30 4.68 5.80
C TYR A 58 13.06 4.25 4.53
N PRO A 59 14.37 4.56 4.41
CA PRO A 59 15.21 4.01 3.36
C PRO A 59 15.11 2.48 3.32
N GLY A 60 14.91 1.92 2.13
CA GLY A 60 14.75 0.48 1.91
C GLY A 60 13.32 -0.05 2.06
N GLN A 61 12.36 0.77 2.48
CA GLN A 61 10.95 0.38 2.44
C GLN A 61 10.38 0.48 1.02
N VAL A 62 9.40 -0.38 0.73
CA VAL A 62 8.70 -0.46 -0.56
C VAL A 62 7.21 -0.19 -0.41
N GLU A 63 6.60 0.38 -1.44
CA GLU A 63 5.14 0.57 -1.49
C GLU A 63 4.42 -0.77 -1.65
N ARG A 64 3.38 -0.98 -0.83
CA ARG A 64 2.59 -2.19 -0.74
C ARG A 64 1.14 -1.84 -0.99
N LEU A 65 0.75 -1.93 -2.26
CA LEU A 65 -0.65 -1.80 -2.68
C LEU A 65 -1.36 -3.14 -2.47
N GLY A 66 -2.14 -3.24 -1.40
CA GLY A 66 -2.96 -4.42 -1.12
C GLY A 66 -2.21 -5.53 -0.36
N ARG A 67 -2.89 -6.13 0.61
CA ARG A 67 -2.36 -7.20 1.47
C ARG A 67 -2.22 -8.55 0.73
N ALA A 68 -2.89 -8.70 -0.41
CA ALA A 68 -2.93 -9.96 -1.13
C ALA A 68 -1.60 -10.20 -1.86
N ARG A 69 -0.95 -11.32 -1.56
CA ARG A 69 0.20 -11.83 -2.32
C ARG A 69 -0.24 -13.02 -3.15
N CYS A 70 0.52 -13.30 -4.20
CA CYS A 70 0.40 -14.56 -4.90
C CYS A 70 0.53 -15.73 -3.90
N ALA A 71 -0.33 -16.72 -4.02
CA ALA A 71 -0.34 -17.92 -3.18
C ALA A 71 0.88 -18.83 -3.39
N ALA A 72 1.71 -18.57 -4.41
CA ALA A 72 2.96 -19.28 -4.59
C ALA A 72 3.96 -18.91 -3.48
N PRO A 73 4.59 -19.90 -2.81
CA PRO A 73 5.54 -19.64 -1.73
C PRO A 73 6.64 -18.67 -2.14
N GLY A 74 6.84 -17.61 -1.34
CA GLY A 74 7.89 -16.61 -1.59
C GLY A 74 7.68 -15.75 -2.83
N CYS A 75 6.49 -15.69 -3.41
CA CYS A 75 6.20 -14.78 -4.52
C CYS A 75 5.73 -13.41 -4.00
N PRO A 76 6.43 -12.30 -4.31
CA PRO A 76 6.05 -10.97 -3.85
C PRO A 76 4.99 -10.31 -4.74
N ALA A 77 4.69 -10.91 -5.90
CA ALA A 77 3.82 -10.31 -6.89
C ALA A 77 2.36 -10.25 -6.40
N PRO A 78 1.63 -9.17 -6.70
CA PRO A 78 0.21 -9.10 -6.42
C PRO A 78 -0.54 -10.17 -7.24
N PRO A 79 -1.56 -10.81 -6.65
CA PRO A 79 -2.38 -11.76 -7.38
C PRO A 79 -3.32 -11.00 -8.32
N ARG A 80 -3.53 -11.58 -9.51
CA ARG A 80 -4.44 -11.09 -10.56
C ARG A 80 -5.31 -12.20 -11.15
N TRP A 81 -4.84 -13.44 -11.06
CA TRP A 81 -5.52 -14.64 -11.55
C TRP A 81 -6.19 -15.36 -10.39
N GLY A 82 -7.38 -15.90 -10.63
CA GLY A 82 -8.15 -16.65 -9.64
C GLY A 82 -9.31 -17.39 -10.29
N PRO A 83 -10.06 -18.21 -9.53
CA PRO A 83 -11.26 -18.84 -10.04
C PRO A 83 -12.30 -17.78 -10.42
N GLU A 84 -13.04 -18.00 -11.50
CA GLU A 84 -14.10 -17.09 -11.93
C GLU A 84 -15.11 -16.85 -10.79
N GLY A 85 -15.45 -15.58 -10.53
CA GLY A 85 -16.32 -15.17 -9.43
C GLY A 85 -15.67 -15.22 -8.03
N GLY A 86 -14.40 -15.60 -7.92
CA GLY A 86 -13.62 -15.58 -6.69
C GLY A 86 -12.69 -14.37 -6.56
N ALA A 87 -11.80 -14.42 -5.56
CA ALA A 87 -10.76 -13.41 -5.37
C ALA A 87 -9.45 -13.81 -6.09
N PRO A 88 -8.64 -12.84 -6.55
CA PRO A 88 -7.33 -13.13 -7.12
C PRO A 88 -6.42 -13.82 -6.10
N ALA A 89 -5.82 -14.96 -6.50
CA ALA A 89 -4.92 -15.74 -5.67
C ALA A 89 -3.52 -15.91 -6.29
N TRP A 90 -3.35 -15.78 -7.61
CA TRP A 90 -2.07 -16.01 -8.29
C TRP A 90 -1.63 -14.85 -9.18
N CYS A 91 -0.32 -14.65 -9.30
CA CYS A 91 0.24 -13.69 -10.26
C CYS A 91 0.31 -14.29 -11.67
N ALA A 92 0.69 -13.48 -12.67
CA ALA A 92 0.80 -13.95 -14.05
C ALA A 92 1.77 -15.12 -14.25
N GLN A 93 2.83 -15.20 -13.43
CA GLN A 93 3.85 -16.23 -13.51
C GLN A 93 3.41 -17.55 -12.85
N HIS A 94 2.40 -17.51 -11.98
CA HIS A 94 1.96 -18.66 -11.19
C HIS A 94 0.49 -19.00 -11.43
N LYS A 95 -0.13 -18.48 -12.49
CA LYS A 95 -1.53 -18.76 -12.83
C LYS A 95 -1.77 -20.24 -13.12
N GLU A 96 -0.77 -20.94 -13.65
CA GLU A 96 -0.82 -22.38 -13.97
C GLU A 96 -0.54 -23.26 -12.75
N ALA A 97 -0.06 -22.68 -11.64
CA ALA A 97 0.08 -23.39 -10.37
C ALA A 97 -1.29 -23.63 -9.69
N ALA A 98 -2.35 -23.04 -10.21
CA ALA A 98 -3.71 -23.31 -9.79
C ALA A 98 -4.13 -24.68 -10.32
N THR A 99 -4.36 -25.63 -9.43
CA THR A 99 -4.89 -26.98 -9.76
C THR A 99 -6.36 -26.96 -10.21
N GLN A 100 -6.91 -25.80 -10.56
CA GLN A 100 -8.33 -25.64 -10.91
C GLN A 100 -8.51 -25.30 -12.40
N PRO A 101 -9.50 -25.90 -13.08
CA PRO A 101 -9.65 -25.77 -14.53
C PRO A 101 -10.11 -24.39 -15.03
N ASP A 102 -10.58 -23.49 -14.16
CA ASP A 102 -11.24 -22.24 -14.56
C ASP A 102 -10.60 -20.99 -13.94
N VAL A 103 -9.30 -20.79 -14.21
CA VAL A 103 -8.53 -19.67 -13.68
C VAL A 103 -8.50 -18.53 -14.70
N VAL A 104 -9.16 -17.42 -14.34
CA VAL A 104 -9.31 -16.23 -15.21
C VAL A 104 -8.53 -15.04 -14.64
N ASP A 105 -8.25 -14.06 -15.50
CA ASP A 105 -7.70 -12.77 -15.07
C ASP A 105 -8.83 -11.91 -14.49
N LEU A 106 -8.97 -11.96 -13.17
CA LEU A 106 -10.03 -11.28 -12.44
C LEU A 106 -9.88 -9.76 -12.50
N VAL A 107 -8.65 -9.24 -12.61
CA VAL A 107 -8.41 -7.80 -12.78
C VAL A 107 -8.90 -7.33 -14.15
N ALA A 108 -8.63 -8.12 -15.20
CA ALA A 108 -9.14 -7.82 -16.53
C ALA A 108 -10.67 -7.99 -16.62
N GLN A 109 -11.23 -9.00 -15.94
CA GLN A 109 -12.68 -9.22 -15.88
C GLN A 109 -13.40 -8.08 -15.14
N GLU A 110 -12.88 -7.60 -14.02
CA GLU A 110 -13.42 -6.43 -13.31
C GLU A 110 -13.35 -5.15 -14.17
N ALA A 111 -12.25 -4.97 -14.92
CA ALA A 111 -12.11 -3.86 -15.85
C ALA A 111 -13.12 -3.93 -17.01
N ALA A 112 -13.37 -5.12 -17.56
CA ALA A 112 -14.36 -5.35 -18.61
C ALA A 112 -15.80 -5.19 -18.10
N SER A 113 -16.05 -5.57 -16.84
CA SER A 113 -17.35 -5.45 -16.18
C SER A 113 -17.66 -4.02 -15.70
N GLY A 114 -16.77 -3.05 -15.98
CA GLY A 114 -16.96 -1.64 -15.62
C GLY A 114 -16.74 -1.33 -14.14
N GLY A 115 -16.27 -2.28 -13.34
CA GLY A 115 -16.16 -2.18 -11.89
C GLY A 115 -14.82 -1.65 -11.34
N GLY A 116 -13.81 -1.45 -12.19
CA GLY A 116 -12.44 -1.12 -11.77
C GLY A 116 -11.85 0.17 -12.34
N GLY A 117 -12.65 0.99 -13.03
CA GLY A 117 -12.20 2.27 -13.56
C GLY A 117 -12.51 3.38 -12.58
N SER A 118 -11.52 3.87 -11.82
CA SER A 118 -11.60 5.24 -11.28
C SER A 118 -11.88 6.14 -12.47
N SER A 119 -13.13 6.62 -12.61
CA SER A 119 -13.52 7.55 -13.65
C SER A 119 -12.59 8.74 -13.53
N ILE A 120 -11.56 8.77 -14.38
CA ILE A 120 -10.52 9.76 -14.33
C ILE A 120 -11.20 11.08 -14.64
N ALA A 121 -11.41 11.89 -13.61
CA ALA A 121 -11.93 13.23 -13.75
C ALA A 121 -11.03 13.99 -14.72
N ARG A 122 -11.63 14.65 -15.72
CA ARG A 122 -10.92 15.52 -16.65
C ARG A 122 -10.91 16.94 -16.12
N CYS A 123 -9.96 17.73 -16.61
CA CYS A 123 -9.95 19.15 -16.34
C CYS A 123 -11.25 19.78 -16.83
N THR A 124 -11.81 20.67 -16.02
CA THR A 124 -13.05 21.41 -16.34
C THR A 124 -12.83 22.66 -17.19
N VAL A 125 -11.57 23.00 -17.47
CA VAL A 125 -11.22 24.13 -18.34
C VAL A 125 -11.52 23.75 -19.78
N GLU A 126 -12.25 24.61 -20.48
CA GLU A 126 -12.64 24.37 -21.87
C GLU A 126 -11.41 24.11 -22.76
N GLY A 127 -11.51 23.08 -23.61
CA GLY A 127 -10.41 22.66 -24.48
C GLY A 127 -9.26 21.91 -23.78
N CYS A 128 -9.43 21.47 -22.52
CA CYS A 128 -8.38 20.76 -21.79
C CYS A 128 -8.76 19.30 -21.45
N ASP A 129 -8.22 18.35 -22.19
CA ASP A 129 -8.47 16.91 -21.98
C ASP A 129 -7.56 16.24 -20.94
N ARG A 130 -6.73 17.02 -20.24
CA ARG A 130 -5.81 16.48 -19.23
C ARG A 130 -6.55 15.98 -18.00
N ARG A 131 -6.01 14.91 -17.40
CA ARG A 131 -6.48 14.37 -16.12
C ARG A 131 -6.46 15.44 -15.03
N ALA A 132 -7.60 15.62 -14.37
CA ALA A 132 -7.71 16.43 -13.17
C ALA A 132 -7.02 15.73 -12.00
N ARG A 133 -6.19 16.50 -11.29
CA ARG A 133 -5.40 16.06 -10.12
C ARG A 133 -5.51 17.03 -8.94
N TYR A 134 -6.01 18.24 -9.18
CA TYR A 134 -6.07 19.33 -8.22
C TYR A 134 -7.52 19.80 -8.05
N GLY A 135 -7.87 20.17 -6.82
CA GLY A 135 -9.20 20.60 -6.39
C GLY A 135 -9.09 21.25 -5.02
N PHE A 136 -10.14 21.95 -4.57
CA PHE A 136 -10.14 22.50 -3.23
C PHE A 136 -10.18 21.39 -2.18
N ARG A 137 -9.81 21.72 -0.93
CA ARG A 137 -9.85 20.75 0.17
C ARG A 137 -11.30 20.31 0.40
N GLY A 138 -11.56 19.01 0.34
CA GLY A 138 -12.90 18.45 0.47
C GLY A 138 -13.74 18.43 -0.82
N GLU A 139 -13.25 19.00 -1.91
CA GLU A 139 -13.95 19.04 -3.20
C GLU A 139 -13.34 18.07 -4.23
N PRO A 140 -14.12 17.66 -5.25
CA PRO A 140 -13.61 16.83 -6.34
C PRO A 140 -12.47 17.52 -7.08
N LYS A 141 -11.56 16.71 -7.63
CA LYS A 141 -10.44 17.20 -8.44
C LYS A 141 -10.96 17.54 -9.82
N ASN A 142 -10.97 18.84 -10.14
CA ASN A 142 -11.51 19.39 -11.38
C ASN A 142 -10.44 20.06 -12.26
N PHE A 143 -9.20 20.17 -11.78
CA PHE A 143 -8.13 20.92 -12.44
C PHE A 143 -6.89 20.06 -12.66
N CYS A 144 -6.25 20.23 -13.82
CA CYS A 144 -4.96 19.62 -14.13
C CYS A 144 -3.79 20.46 -13.59
N GLY A 145 -2.56 19.96 -13.70
CA GLY A 145 -1.37 20.62 -13.16
C GLY A 145 -1.08 22.01 -13.73
N SER A 146 -1.37 22.28 -15.00
CA SER A 146 -1.19 23.63 -15.55
C SER A 146 -2.38 24.55 -15.34
N HIS A 147 -3.51 24.04 -14.86
CA HIS A 147 -4.64 24.86 -14.41
C HIS A 147 -4.73 24.86 -12.87
N ARG A 148 -3.58 24.66 -12.21
CA ARG A 148 -3.46 24.75 -10.76
C ARG A 148 -3.33 26.22 -10.36
N MET A 149 -4.42 26.76 -9.81
CA MET A 149 -4.47 28.07 -9.15
C MET A 149 -4.04 27.97 -7.67
N PRO A 150 -3.68 29.10 -7.03
CA PRO A 150 -3.44 29.16 -5.59
C PRO A 150 -4.65 28.62 -4.79
N GLY A 151 -4.39 27.82 -3.76
CA GLY A 151 -5.44 27.20 -2.92
C GLY A 151 -5.90 25.81 -3.35
N LEU A 152 -5.52 25.33 -4.55
CA LEU A 152 -5.83 23.97 -4.98
C LEU A 152 -4.82 22.95 -4.41
N VAL A 153 -5.35 21.90 -3.78
CA VAL A 153 -4.57 20.82 -3.17
C VAL A 153 -4.64 19.55 -4.03
N GLY A 154 -3.51 18.84 -4.12
CA GLY A 154 -3.42 17.53 -4.79
C GLY A 154 -3.88 16.38 -3.88
N SER A 155 -3.77 15.15 -4.37
CA SER A 155 -4.08 13.94 -3.59
C SER A 155 -2.95 13.53 -2.63
N HIS A 156 -1.79 14.16 -2.74
CA HIS A 156 -0.65 13.91 -1.86
C HIS A 156 -0.61 15.08 -0.87
N ALA A 157 -1.42 14.98 0.19
CA ALA A 157 -1.21 15.81 1.36
C ALA A 157 0.10 15.32 2.00
N ILE A 158 1.12 16.16 1.95
CA ILE A 158 2.35 15.92 2.71
C ILE A 158 1.96 16.15 4.17
N CYS A 159 2.28 15.22 5.05
CA CYS A 159 2.12 15.43 6.49
C CYS A 159 3.03 16.59 6.89
N GLU A 160 2.48 17.59 7.58
CA GLU A 160 3.23 18.69 8.20
C GLU A 160 3.46 18.38 9.67
#